data_AF-A0A6I3FV93-F1
#
_entry.id   AF-A0A6I3FV93-F1
#
_cell.length_a   1.000
_cell.length_b   1.000
_cell.length_c   1.000
_cell.angle_alpha   90.00
_cell.angle_beta   90.00
_cell.angle_gamma   90.00
#
_symmetry.space_group_name_H-M   'P 1'
#
loop_
_entity.id
_entity.type
_entity.pdbx_description
1 polymer ?
#
loop_
_entity_poly.entity_id
_entity_poly.type
_entity_poly.pdbx_seq_one_letter_code
_entity_poly.pdbx_strand_id
1 'polypeptide(L)'
;MSATQVNPALDVTIDGATTPIEFTFKGKRFRIHAVLSRWCEAGGWWNRISDGKYRPDDQARALWRVEAAPIGSLTTFELERDELTGQWIIRNV
;
A
#
# COMPACT_ATOMS: atom_id res chain seq x y z
N MET A 1 7.07 -1.31 23.36
CA MET A 1 6.46 -0.82 22.11
C MET A 1 7.17 -1.55 20.97
N SER A 2 6.57 -2.58 20.40
CA SER A 2 7.17 -3.27 19.25
C SER A 2 7.11 -2.30 18.07
N ALA A 3 8.26 -1.97 17.48
CA ALA A 3 8.28 -1.21 16.23
C ALA A 3 7.42 -1.99 15.22
N THR A 4 6.38 -1.34 14.70
CA THR A 4 5.58 -1.89 13.61
C THR A 4 6.55 -2.26 12.50
N GLN A 5 6.73 -3.55 12.25
CA GLN A 5 7.69 -4.00 11.24
C GLN A 5 7.20 -3.50 9.88
N VAL A 6 7.85 -2.45 9.37
CA VAL A 6 7.59 -1.94 8.03
C VAL A 6 8.20 -2.93 7.05
N ASN A 7 7.35 -3.55 6.23
CA ASN A 7 7.77 -4.46 5.18
C ASN A 7 7.76 -3.69 3.85
N PRO A 8 8.88 -3.06 3.43
CA PRO A 8 8.87 -2.25 2.21
C PRO A 8 8.60 -3.13 0.98
N ALA A 9 7.75 -2.64 0.07
CA ALA A 9 7.68 -3.12 -1.29
C ALA A 9 8.66 -2.29 -2.14
N LEU A 10 9.67 -2.93 -2.69
CA LEU A 10 10.73 -2.27 -3.47
C LEU A 10 10.44 -2.38 -4.97
N ASP A 11 11.08 -1.52 -5.77
CA ASP A 11 11.01 -1.54 -7.25
C ASP A 11 9.59 -1.60 -7.82
N VAL A 12 8.63 -0.94 -7.15
CA VAL A 12 7.22 -1.00 -7.54
C VAL A 12 7.01 -0.33 -8.88
N THR A 13 6.50 -1.09 -9.85
CA THR A 13 6.10 -0.58 -11.17
C THR A 13 4.60 -0.38 -11.18
N ILE A 14 4.13 0.78 -11.65
CA ILE A 14 2.71 1.12 -11.75
C ILE A 14 2.24 1.28 -13.20
N ASP A 15 0.95 1.13 -13.47
CA ASP A 15 0.31 1.25 -14.79
C ASP A 15 0.18 2.67 -15.36
N GLY A 16 0.89 3.64 -14.77
CA GLY A 16 0.84 5.06 -15.14
C GLY A 16 -0.23 5.87 -14.39
N ALA A 17 -1.23 5.21 -13.78
CA ALA A 17 -2.16 5.88 -12.86
C ALA A 17 -1.68 5.70 -11.43
N THR A 18 -2.09 4.60 -10.80
CA THR A 18 -1.73 4.27 -9.42
C THR A 18 -1.76 2.76 -9.16
N THR A 19 -2.02 1.94 -10.17
CA THR A 19 -2.20 0.49 -9.97
C THR A 19 -0.85 -0.19 -9.99
N PRO A 20 -0.48 -0.94 -8.94
CA PRO A 20 0.77 -1.67 -8.92
C PRO A 20 0.70 -2.87 -9.88
N ILE A 21 1.76 -3.07 -10.67
CA ILE A 21 1.90 -4.17 -11.64
C ILE A 21 2.96 -5.17 -11.16
N GLU A 22 4.08 -4.69 -10.64
CA GLU A 22 5.17 -5.53 -10.15
C GLU A 22 5.81 -4.90 -8.92
N PHE A 23 6.34 -5.74 -8.03
CA PHE A 23 7.11 -5.28 -6.87
C PHE A 23 8.11 -6.35 -6.42
N THR A 24 9.11 -5.92 -5.67
CA THR A 24 10.10 -6.79 -5.01
C THR A 24 9.80 -6.85 -3.52
N PHE A 25 9.65 -8.06 -2.97
CA PHE A 25 9.44 -8.29 -1.55
C PHE A 25 10.34 -9.44 -1.05
N LYS A 26 11.05 -9.23 0.06
CA LYS A 26 12.02 -10.20 0.62
C LYS A 26 13.00 -10.77 -0.42
N GLY A 27 13.48 -9.91 -1.33
CA GLY A 27 14.43 -10.26 -2.39
C GLY A 27 13.85 -11.06 -3.56
N LYS A 28 12.53 -11.25 -3.62
CA LYS A 28 11.84 -11.92 -4.74
C LYS A 28 10.96 -10.92 -5.49
N ARG A 29 10.95 -11.02 -6.82
CA ARG A 29 10.07 -10.23 -7.69
C ARG A 29 8.72 -10.93 -7.83
N PHE A 30 7.64 -10.18 -7.63
CA PHE A 30 6.27 -10.63 -7.77
C PHE A 30 5.60 -9.82 -8.88
N ARG A 31 5.01 -10.52 -9.84
CA ARG A 31 4.14 -9.90 -10.85
C ARG A 31 2.70 -10.03 -10.40
N ILE A 32 1.98 -8.91 -10.39
CA ILE A 32 0.56 -8.86 -10.06
C ILE A 32 -0.22 -9.35 -11.29
N HIS A 33 -1.03 -10.38 -11.06
CA HIS A 33 -1.90 -10.96 -12.07
C HIS A 33 -3.29 -10.34 -12.03
N ALA A 34 -3.78 -10.03 -10.82
CA ALA A 34 -5.08 -9.43 -10.62
C ALA A 34 -5.07 -8.48 -9.42
N VAL A 35 -5.79 -7.37 -9.54
CA VAL A 35 -6.17 -6.52 -8.41
C VAL A 35 -7.55 -6.99 -7.95
N LEU A 36 -7.60 -7.61 -6.77
CA LEU A 36 -8.84 -8.16 -6.21
C LEU A 36 -9.71 -7.05 -5.63
N SER A 37 -9.11 -6.04 -4.99
CA SER A 37 -9.81 -4.87 -4.50
C SER A 37 -8.87 -3.68 -4.31
N ARG A 38 -9.45 -2.47 -4.35
CA ARG A 38 -8.78 -1.20 -4.05
C ARG A 38 -9.69 -0.38 -3.12
N TRP A 39 -9.14 0.13 -2.03
CA TRP A 39 -9.87 1.00 -1.11
C TRP A 39 -8.97 2.10 -0.55
N CYS A 40 -9.58 3.08 0.12
CA CYS A 40 -8.89 4.15 0.81
C CYS A 40 -9.32 4.16 2.29
N GLU A 41 -8.36 4.17 3.20
CA GLU A 41 -8.58 4.34 4.64
C GLU A 41 -8.37 5.82 4.99
N ALA A 42 -9.42 6.52 5.43
CA ALA A 42 -9.29 7.90 5.88
C ALA A 42 -8.51 7.96 7.20
N GLY A 43 -7.53 8.87 7.32
CA GLY A 43 -6.67 9.00 8.51
C GLY A 43 -7.30 9.76 9.69
N GLY A 44 -8.62 9.63 9.88
CA GLY A 44 -9.29 10.08 11.09
C GLY A 44 -9.41 11.59 11.25
N TRP A 45 -9.62 12.34 10.17
CA TRP A 45 -9.79 13.81 10.22
C TRP A 45 -10.87 14.26 11.21
N TRP A 46 -11.94 13.46 11.39
CA TRP A 46 -13.02 13.75 12.35
C TRP A 46 -12.54 13.87 13.81
N ASN A 47 -11.47 13.16 14.18
CA ASN A 47 -10.88 13.25 15.52
C ASN A 47 -10.14 14.58 15.78
N ARG A 48 -9.92 15.38 14.73
CA ARG A 48 -9.13 16.61 14.75
C ARG A 48 -9.99 17.86 14.53
N ILE A 49 -11.29 17.71 14.26
CA ILE A 49 -12.19 18.86 14.01
C ILE A 49 -12.22 19.84 15.20
N SER A 50 -12.18 19.32 16.43
CA SER A 50 -12.37 20.12 17.64
C SER A 50 -11.18 21.03 18.01
N ASP A 51 -10.00 20.83 17.41
CA ASP A 51 -8.81 21.64 17.76
C ASP A 51 -8.66 22.91 16.91
N GLY A 52 -9.57 23.13 15.95
CA GLY A 52 -9.60 24.30 15.09
C GLY A 52 -8.41 24.43 14.14
N LYS A 53 -7.52 23.44 14.07
CA LYS A 53 -6.33 23.47 13.21
C LYS A 53 -6.64 22.79 11.89
N TYR A 54 -6.71 23.59 10.83
CA TYR A 54 -6.75 23.08 9.48
C TYR A 54 -5.49 22.27 9.17
N ARG A 55 -5.68 21.04 8.73
CA ARG A 55 -4.62 20.16 8.23
C ARG A 55 -5.04 19.69 6.84
N PRO A 56 -4.30 20.06 5.78
CA PRO A 56 -4.65 19.67 4.43
C PRO A 56 -4.42 18.17 4.16
N ASP A 57 -3.58 17.53 4.98
CA ASP A 57 -3.35 16.08 4.95
C ASP A 57 -4.18 15.38 6.04
N ASP A 58 -5.13 14.57 5.61
CA ASP A 58 -5.93 13.74 6.50
C ASP A 58 -5.23 12.43 6.86
N GLN A 59 -4.02 12.16 6.35
CA GLN A 59 -3.26 10.91 6.49
C GLN A 59 -4.01 9.71 5.91
N ALA A 60 -4.80 9.93 4.86
CA ALA A 60 -5.42 8.86 4.10
C ALA A 60 -4.38 7.92 3.49
N ARG A 61 -4.76 6.65 3.39
CA ARG A 61 -3.91 5.59 2.84
C ARG A 61 -4.65 4.89 1.73
N ALA A 62 -4.01 4.74 0.59
CA ALA A 62 -4.55 3.94 -0.50
C ALA A 62 -4.07 2.48 -0.32
N LEU A 63 -5.00 1.53 -0.47
CA LEU A 63 -4.72 0.11 -0.30
C LEU A 63 -5.17 -0.70 -1.50
N TRP A 64 -4.39 -1.73 -1.82
CA TRP A 64 -4.67 -2.71 -2.87
C TRP A 64 -4.52 -4.11 -2.30
N ARG A 65 -5.54 -4.94 -2.49
CA ARG A 65 -5.39 -6.39 -2.35
C ARG A 65 -5.17 -6.98 -3.72
N VAL A 66 -4.03 -7.64 -3.91
CA VAL A 66 -3.58 -8.13 -5.21
C VAL A 66 -3.23 -9.61 -5.13
N GLU A 67 -3.41 -10.32 -6.22
CA GLU A 67 -2.88 -11.66 -6.39
C GLU A 67 -1.61 -11.57 -7.24
N ALA A 68 -0.49 -12.02 -6.68
CA ALA A 68 0.83 -11.94 -7.29
C ALA A 68 1.59 -13.25 -7.12
N ALA A 69 2.33 -13.66 -8.15
CA ALA A 69 3.11 -14.89 -8.10
C ALA A 69 4.61 -14.58 -8.21
N PRO A 70 5.48 -15.17 -7.37
CA PRO A 70 6.80 -15.55 -7.85
C PRO A 70 6.57 -16.74 -8.80
N ILE A 71 7.12 -16.67 -10.02
CA ILE A 71 6.99 -17.67 -11.09
C ILE A 71 6.67 -19.07 -10.53
N GLY A 72 5.40 -19.51 -10.65
CA GLY A 72 4.94 -20.85 -10.23
C GLY A 72 4.01 -20.96 -9.02
N SER A 73 3.73 -19.90 -8.23
CA SER A 73 2.72 -19.96 -7.14
C SER A 73 2.01 -18.63 -6.92
N LEU A 74 0.67 -18.59 -6.90
CA LEU A 74 -0.08 -17.37 -6.60
C LEU A 74 -0.12 -17.11 -5.08
N THR A 75 0.08 -15.85 -4.69
CA THR A 75 0.01 -15.39 -3.29
C THR A 75 -0.75 -14.07 -3.27
N THR A 76 -1.61 -13.89 -2.27
CA THR A 76 -2.33 -12.63 -2.08
C THR A 76 -1.44 -11.66 -1.31
N PHE A 77 -1.48 -10.38 -1.64
CA PHE A 77 -0.77 -9.33 -0.91
C PHE A 77 -1.72 -8.16 -0.67
N GLU A 78 -1.54 -7.49 0.47
CA GLU A 78 -2.10 -6.17 0.72
C GLU A 78 -0.99 -5.14 0.68
N LEU A 79 -1.07 -4.26 -0.32
CA LEU A 79 -0.15 -3.16 -0.55
C LEU A 79 -0.79 -1.88 -0.04
N GLU A 80 -0.06 -1.12 0.76
CA GLU A 80 -0.37 0.23 1.17
C GLU A 80 0.53 1.20 0.38
N ARG A 81 -0.06 2.27 -0.16
CA ARG A 81 0.70 3.39 -0.72
C ARG A 81 0.50 4.61 0.17
N ASP A 82 1.61 5.16 0.62
CA ASP A 82 1.65 6.45 1.28
C ASP A 82 1.51 7.55 0.23
N GLU A 83 0.46 8.38 0.32
CA GLU A 83 0.18 9.41 -0.69
C GLU A 83 1.14 10.61 -0.62
N LEU A 84 1.74 10.85 0.55
CA LEU A 84 2.65 11.97 0.79
C LEU A 84 4.05 11.70 0.19
N THR A 85 4.55 10.50 0.38
CA THR A 85 5.91 10.08 0.02
C THR A 85 5.94 9.22 -1.25
N GLY A 86 4.80 8.66 -1.65
CA GLY A 86 4.69 7.71 -2.74
C GLY A 86 5.24 6.32 -2.43
N GLN A 87 5.67 6.07 -1.18
CA GLN A 87 6.25 4.79 -0.76
C GLN A 87 5.19 3.68 -0.72
N TRP A 88 5.63 2.46 -1.01
CA TRP A 88 4.81 1.26 -0.99
C TRP A 88 5.24 0.31 0.12
N ILE A 89 4.27 -0.23 0.86
CA ILE A 89 4.48 -1.12 2.01
C ILE A 89 3.59 -2.35 1.87
N ILE A 90 4.12 -3.51 2.20
CA ILE A 90 3.35 -4.75 2.36
C ILE A 90 2.73 -4.75 3.76
N ARG A 91 1.40 -4.63 3.83
CA ARG A 91 0.65 -4.77 5.08
C ARG A 91 0.50 -6.24 5.46
N ASN A 92 0.02 -7.05 4.53
CA ASN A 92 -0.28 -8.47 4.73
C ASN A 92 0.13 -9.30 3.49
N VAL A 93 0.35 -10.59 3.74
CA VAL A 93 0.61 -11.66 2.74
C VAL A 93 -0.36 -12.81 3.03
#